data_AF-F4PEX1-F1
#
_entry.id   AF-F4PEX1-F1
#
_cell.length_a   1.000
_cell.length_b   1.000
_cell.length_c   1.000
_cell.angle_alpha   90.00
_cell.angle_beta   90.00
_cell.angle_gamma   90.00
#
_symmetry.space_group_name_H-M   'P 1'
#
loop_
_entity.id
_entity.type
_entity.pdbx_description
1 polymer ?
#
loop_
_entity_poly.entity_id
_entity_poly.type
_entity_poly.pdbx_seq_one_letter_code
_entity_poly.pdbx_strand_id
1 'polypeptide(L)'
;MDGGKLLTMGKSFDTYKYRLNTLFLLSGEVPSNDKQEILNHLNSVLEQTPGGGRNKVIVAHGFPEGVGLGQIPYMGTVIVKPKGEGNGYDIVGRLSLADWSTFDR
;
A
#
# COMPACT_ATOMS: atom_id res chain seq x y z
N MET A 1 -17.84 -4.38 22.60
CA MET A 1 -18.03 -3.77 21.27
C MET A 1 -17.01 -2.66 21.18
N ASP A 2 -15.85 -2.94 20.60
CA ASP A 2 -14.75 -2.00 20.55
C ASP A 2 -14.91 -1.13 19.30
N GLY A 3 -15.01 0.18 19.50
CA GLY A 3 -15.31 1.14 18.47
C GLY A 3 -14.17 1.25 17.48
N GLY A 4 -14.33 0.66 16.30
CA GLY A 4 -13.41 0.78 15.18
C GLY A 4 -13.14 2.26 14.88
N LYS A 5 -11.94 2.71 15.24
CA LYS A 5 -11.47 4.08 15.04
C LYS A 5 -11.47 4.36 13.54
N LEU A 6 -12.41 5.18 13.07
CA LEU A 6 -12.48 5.62 11.67
C LEU A 6 -11.14 6.29 11.33
N LEU A 7 -10.34 5.67 10.47
CA LEU A 7 -9.14 6.29 9.93
C LEU A 7 -9.60 7.40 8.98
N THR A 8 -9.60 8.63 9.46
CA THR A 8 -9.95 9.80 8.65
C THR A 8 -8.91 9.99 7.55
N MET A 9 -9.26 9.63 6.32
CA MET A 9 -8.50 10.05 5.15
C MET A 9 -8.70 11.56 4.96
N GLY A 10 -7.59 12.32 4.91
CA GLY A 10 -7.61 13.70 4.45
C GLY A 10 -8.35 13.86 3.11
N LYS A 11 -9.12 14.95 2.97
CA LYS A 11 -10.07 15.20 1.86
C LYS A 11 -9.43 15.38 0.47
N SER A 12 -8.12 15.23 0.33
CA SER A 12 -7.39 15.36 -0.93
C SER A 12 -6.30 14.29 -1.02
N PHE A 13 -6.16 13.70 -2.21
CA PHE A 13 -5.24 12.61 -2.47
C PHE A 13 -4.32 12.96 -3.64
N ASP A 14 -3.03 12.66 -3.49
CA ASP A 14 -2.12 12.60 -4.64
C ASP A 14 -2.15 11.17 -5.18
N THR A 15 -2.54 11.02 -6.45
CA THR A 15 -2.51 9.72 -7.13
C THR A 15 -1.20 9.60 -7.87
N TYR A 16 -0.38 8.63 -7.47
CA TYR A 16 0.83 8.28 -8.22
C TYR A 16 0.59 6.99 -8.98
N LYS A 17 0.68 7.07 -10.32
CA LYS A 17 0.86 5.89 -11.16
C LYS A 17 2.31 5.44 -11.00
N TYR A 18 2.59 4.69 -9.94
CA TYR A 18 3.90 4.04 -9.79
C TYR A 18 4.17 3.17 -11.03
N ARG A 19 5.43 2.93 -11.38
CA ARG A 19 5.77 2.06 -12.51
C ARG A 19 5.36 0.62 -12.17
N LEU A 20 4.10 0.28 -12.41
CA LEU A 20 3.45 -0.98 -12.02
C LEU A 20 4.01 -2.21 -12.69
N ASN A 21 4.75 -2.04 -13.78
CA ASN A 21 5.43 -3.13 -14.46
C ASN A 21 6.45 -3.84 -13.55
N THR A 22 7.00 -3.14 -12.54
CA THR A 22 8.04 -3.70 -11.68
C THR A 22 7.49 -4.51 -10.50
N LEU A 23 6.28 -4.23 -10.00
CA LEU A 23 5.65 -5.05 -8.96
C LEU A 23 5.19 -6.40 -9.51
N PHE A 24 4.76 -6.43 -10.77
CA PHE A 24 4.45 -7.67 -11.48
C PHE A 24 5.64 -8.65 -11.50
N LEU A 25 6.87 -8.14 -11.59
CA LEU A 25 8.10 -8.95 -11.55
C LEU A 25 8.30 -9.71 -10.23
N LEU A 26 7.72 -9.24 -9.11
CA LEU A 26 7.77 -9.97 -7.84
C LEU A 26 7.03 -11.32 -7.91
N SER A 27 6.05 -11.44 -8.81
CA SER A 27 5.30 -12.68 -9.04
C SER A 27 5.96 -13.63 -10.05
N GLY A 28 7.08 -13.21 -10.69
CA GLY A 28 7.81 -13.99 -11.68
C GLY A 28 9.10 -14.64 -11.18
N GLU A 29 9.72 -15.47 -12.03
CA GLU A 29 11.09 -15.96 -11.85
C GLU A 29 12.09 -14.86 -12.25
N VAL A 30 12.38 -13.99 -11.30
CA VAL A 30 13.34 -12.88 -11.45
C VAL A 30 14.50 -13.13 -10.48
N PRO A 31 15.76 -12.81 -10.86
CA PRO A 31 16.91 -12.93 -9.95
C PRO A 31 16.64 -12.28 -8.59
N SER A 32 17.15 -12.90 -7.51
CA SER A 32 16.90 -12.45 -6.13
C SER A 32 17.33 -11.02 -5.86
N ASN A 33 18.41 -10.56 -6.50
CA ASN A 33 18.89 -9.18 -6.36
C ASN A 33 17.88 -8.17 -6.91
N ASP A 34 17.34 -8.41 -8.10
CA ASP A 34 16.32 -7.53 -8.70
C ASP A 34 15.05 -7.52 -7.84
N LYS A 35 14.63 -8.66 -7.28
CA LYS A 35 13.51 -8.72 -6.32
C LYS A 35 13.76 -7.85 -5.10
N GLN A 36 14.98 -7.89 -4.55
CA GLN A 36 15.35 -7.09 -3.39
C GLN A 36 15.35 -5.59 -3.71
N GLU A 37 15.86 -5.18 -4.87
CA GLU A 37 15.83 -3.77 -5.30
C GLU A 37 14.39 -3.24 -5.44
N ILE A 38 13.50 -4.05 -6.01
CA ILE A 38 12.09 -3.71 -6.15
C ILE A 38 11.43 -3.53 -4.77
N LEU A 39 11.72 -4.43 -3.83
CA LEU A 39 11.22 -4.33 -2.46
C LEU A 39 11.77 -3.12 -1.71
N ASN A 40 13.06 -2.83 -1.86
CA ASN A 40 13.69 -1.66 -1.27
C ASN A 40 13.04 -0.36 -1.80
N HIS A 41 12.79 -0.30 -3.11
CA HIS A 41 12.13 0.85 -3.72
C HIS A 41 10.67 0.98 -3.26
N LEU A 42 9.93 -0.14 -3.18
CA LEU A 42 8.57 -0.14 -2.63
C LEU A 42 8.56 0.37 -1.17
N ASN A 43 9.49 -0.11 -0.34
CA ASN A 43 9.58 0.34 1.06
C ASN A 43 9.88 1.84 1.15
N SER A 44 10.85 2.35 0.38
CA SER A 44 11.14 3.79 0.32
C SER A 44 9.90 4.61 -0.05
N VAL A 45 9.09 4.13 -0.98
CA VAL A 45 7.82 4.77 -1.37
C VAL A 45 6.81 4.81 -0.23
N LEU A 46 6.66 3.70 0.50
CA LEU A 46 5.69 3.56 1.59
C LEU A 46 6.13 4.29 2.87
N GLU A 47 7.43 4.57 3.01
CA GLU A 47 8.02 5.37 4.10
C GLU A 47 7.85 6.89 3.91
N GLN A 48 7.54 7.34 2.70
CA GLN A 48 7.35 8.77 2.41
C GLN A 48 6.04 9.28 3.02
N THR A 49 6.16 10.12 4.04
CA THR A 49 5.04 10.89 4.60
C THR A 49 4.45 11.84 3.55
N PRO A 50 3.16 11.72 3.20
CA PRO A 50 2.52 12.65 2.28
C PRO A 50 2.47 14.06 2.86
N GLY A 51 2.77 15.08 2.06
CA GLY A 51 2.75 16.47 2.52
C GLY A 51 1.33 16.99 2.83
N GLY A 52 1.21 17.86 3.84
CA GLY A 52 0.03 18.73 4.02
C GLY A 52 -1.27 18.07 4.52
N GLY A 53 -1.20 17.04 5.37
CA GLY A 53 -2.40 16.38 5.92
C GLY A 53 -3.20 15.59 4.88
N ARG A 54 -2.55 15.24 3.76
CA ARG A 54 -3.13 14.49 2.64
C ARG A 54 -2.79 13.00 2.77
N ASN A 55 -3.47 12.16 2.00
CA ASN A 55 -3.03 10.78 1.82
C ASN A 55 -2.46 10.60 0.41
N LYS A 56 -1.52 9.65 0.27
CA LYS A 56 -1.02 9.19 -1.02
C LYS A 56 -1.76 7.90 -1.39
N VAL A 57 -2.30 7.83 -2.60
CA VAL A 57 -2.97 6.63 -3.11
C VAL A 57 -2.12 5.98 -4.19
N ILE A 58 -1.88 4.69 -4.04
CA ILE A 58 -1.10 3.85 -4.96
C ILE A 58 -2.02 2.76 -5.47
N VAL A 59 -2.28 2.74 -6.78
CA VAL A 59 -3.02 1.65 -7.43
C VAL A 59 -2.01 0.68 -7.98
N ALA A 60 -2.06 -0.59 -7.56
CA ALA A 60 -1.13 -1.62 -8.01
C ALA A 60 -1.86 -2.92 -8.38
N HIS A 61 -1.22 -3.71 -9.24
CA HIS A 61 -1.71 -5.02 -9.67
C HIS A 61 -0.76 -6.11 -9.20
N GLY A 62 -1.32 -7.15 -8.57
CA GLY A 62 -0.59 -8.38 -8.26
C GLY A 62 0.48 -8.21 -7.18
N PHE A 63 0.07 -8.21 -5.91
CA PHE A 63 0.98 -8.43 -4.80
C PHE A 63 1.12 -9.94 -4.55
N PRO A 64 2.33 -10.52 -4.67
CA PRO A 64 2.52 -11.94 -4.39
C PRO A 64 2.34 -12.24 -2.90
N GLU A 65 1.88 -13.45 -2.62
CA GLU A 65 1.78 -13.96 -1.27
C GLU A 65 3.16 -14.01 -0.59
N GLY A 66 3.23 -13.66 0.70
CA GLY A 66 4.45 -13.73 1.50
C GLY A 66 5.51 -12.66 1.20
N VAL A 67 5.23 -11.68 0.33
CA VAL A 67 6.21 -10.66 -0.09
C VAL A 67 5.64 -9.24 0.08
N GLY A 68 6.45 -8.32 0.62
CA GLY A 68 6.08 -6.90 0.78
C GLY A 68 4.84 -6.71 1.68
N LEU A 69 3.74 -6.22 1.11
CA LEU A 69 2.47 -6.03 1.82
C LEU A 69 1.68 -7.34 2.08
N GLY A 70 2.17 -8.45 1.53
CA GLY A 70 1.48 -9.73 1.47
C GLY A 70 0.40 -9.74 0.38
N GLN A 71 -0.35 -10.84 0.28
CA GLN A 71 -1.42 -10.97 -0.70
C GLN A 71 -2.48 -9.89 -0.48
N ILE A 72 -2.78 -9.13 -1.53
CA ILE A 72 -3.90 -8.18 -1.57
C ILE A 72 -4.95 -8.78 -2.50
N PRO A 73 -6.19 -9.03 -2.02
CA PRO A 73 -7.25 -9.60 -2.84
C PRO A 73 -7.66 -8.64 -3.97
N TYR A 74 -8.50 -9.11 -4.90
CA TYR A 74 -9.05 -8.28 -5.97
C TYR A 74 -9.72 -7.03 -5.40
N MET A 75 -9.29 -5.84 -5.88
CA MET A 75 -9.71 -4.53 -5.37
C MET A 75 -9.52 -4.35 -3.85
N GLY A 76 -8.60 -5.11 -3.24
CA GLY A 76 -8.20 -4.93 -1.86
C GLY A 76 -7.41 -3.63 -1.68
N THR A 77 -7.52 -3.05 -0.49
CA THR A 77 -6.78 -1.84 -0.09
C THR A 77 -5.99 -2.13 1.17
N VAL A 78 -4.73 -1.72 1.21
CA VAL A 78 -3.90 -1.74 2.41
C VAL A 78 -3.61 -0.30 2.82
N ILE A 79 -3.91 0.04 4.07
CA ILE A 79 -3.68 1.37 4.63
C ILE A 79 -2.39 1.31 5.43
N VAL A 80 -1.40 2.11 5.02
CA VAL A 80 -0.11 2.22 5.69
C VAL A 80 0.04 3.56 6.40
N LYS A 81 0.74 3.55 7.53
CA LYS A 81 1.17 4.76 8.23
C LYS A 81 2.70 4.84 8.16
N PRO A 82 3.28 5.76 7.37
CA PRO A 82 4.72 5.95 7.30
C PRO A 82 5.30 6.40 8.64
N LYS A 83 6.50 5.91 8.97
CA LYS A 83 7.29 6.38 10.14
C LYS A 83 8.39 7.37 9.74
N GLY A 84 8.41 7.77 8.47
CA GLY A 84 9.48 8.57 7.86
C GLY A 84 10.52 7.70 7.16
N GLU A 85 11.34 8.34 6.32
CA GLU A 85 12.36 7.69 5.50
C GLU A 85 13.35 6.88 6.36
N GLY A 86 13.59 5.62 5.97
CA GLY A 86 14.46 4.68 6.67
C GLY A 86 13.85 4.04 7.93
N ASN A 87 12.64 4.43 8.34
CA ASN A 87 12.01 3.96 9.58
C ASN A 87 10.87 2.95 9.35
N GLY A 88 10.61 2.55 8.10
CA GLY A 88 9.50 1.68 7.75
C GLY A 88 8.12 2.33 7.87
N TYR A 89 7.10 1.48 7.93
CA TYR A 89 5.71 1.85 8.03
C TYR A 89 4.93 0.81 8.83
N ASP A 90 3.80 1.22 9.41
CA ASP A 90 2.83 0.30 10.00
C ASP A 90 1.69 0.02 9.02
N ILE A 91 1.17 -1.20 9.01
CA ILE A 91 -0.10 -1.49 8.35
C ILE A 91 -1.20 -1.27 9.38
N VAL A 92 -2.01 -0.22 9.17
CA VAL A 92 -3.04 0.22 10.10
C VAL A 92 -4.45 -0.20 9.67
N GLY A 93 -4.59 -0.76 8.48
CA GLY A 93 -5.87 -1.30 8.02
C GLY A 93 -5.74 -2.10 6.73
N ARG A 94 -6.70 -3.00 6.52
CA ARG A 94 -6.93 -3.72 5.27
C ARG A 94 -8.42 -3.69 4.97
N LEU A 95 -8.77 -3.37 3.73
CA LEU A 95 -10.16 -3.34 3.26
C LEU A 95 -10.29 -4.26 2.05
N SER A 96 -11.36 -5.04 2.04
CA SER A 96 -11.84 -5.77 0.87
C SER A 96 -12.74 -4.87 0.02
N LEU A 97 -13.07 -5.34 -1.19
CA LEU A 97 -14.09 -4.69 -2.02
C LEU A 97 -15.44 -4.59 -1.31
N ALA A 98 -15.81 -5.60 -0.50
CA ALA A 98 -17.06 -5.60 0.23
C ALA A 98 -17.10 -4.52 1.32
N ASP A 99 -15.98 -4.24 1.97
CA ASP A 99 -15.91 -3.20 3.00
C ASP A 99 -16.22 -1.82 2.41
N TRP A 100 -15.77 -1.55 1.18
CA TRP A 100 -16.08 -0.31 0.46
C TRP A 100 -17.58 -0.07 0.27
N SER A 101 -18.36 -1.12 0.02
CA SER A 101 -19.82 -1.00 -0.17
C SER A 101 -20.58 -0.56 1.08
N THR A 102 -19.93 -0.59 2.24
CA THR A 102 -20.52 -0.18 3.52
C THR A 102 -20.27 1.29 3.87
N PHE A 103 -19.38 1.98 3.16
CA PHE A 103 -19.04 3.40 3.41
C PHE A 103 -19.96 4.41 2.71
N ASP A 104 -20.78 3.98 1.74
CA ASP A 104 -21.73 4.83 1.00
C ASP A 104 -23.08 5.04 1.74
N ARG A 105 -23.13 4.92 3.07
CA ARG A 105 -24.34 5.10 3.88
C ARG A 105 -24.23 6.23 4.90
#